data_AF-A0A0B8WV59-F1
#
_entry.id   AF-A0A0B8WV59-F1
#
_cell.length_a   1.000
_cell.length_b   1.000
_cell.length_c   1.000
_cell.angle_alpha   90.00
_cell.angle_beta   90.00
_cell.angle_gamma   90.00
#
_symmetry.space_group_name_H-M   'P 1'
#
loop_
_entity.id
_entity.type
_entity.pdbx_description
1 polymer ?
#
loop_
_entity_poly.entity_id
_entity_poly.type
_entity_poly.pdbx_seq_one_letter_code
_entity_poly.pdbx_strand_id
1 'polypeptide(L)'
;MGIGDKMRGLASSAQEGVKSSTLSFFHFTLRFITGILLGLVLGLIGQELIGYGTFALIFVMVVVTAVILKLQSSWSFGQILIFDLICVLVGMLLRMYILVAP
;
A
#
# COMPACT_ATOMS: atom_id res chain seq x y z
N MET A 1 21.53 -9.59 -40.82
CA MET A 1 21.16 -8.82 -39.62
C MET A 1 22.44 -8.39 -38.93
N GLY A 2 22.80 -7.11 -39.05
CA GLY A 2 24.08 -6.61 -38.57
C GLY A 2 24.13 -6.59 -37.04
N ILE A 3 25.34 -6.63 -36.48
CA ILE A 3 25.57 -6.45 -35.04
C ILE A 3 24.90 -5.16 -34.53
N GLY A 4 24.83 -4.10 -35.36
CA GLY A 4 24.10 -2.87 -35.06
C GLY A 4 22.59 -3.02 -34.87
N ASP A 5 21.94 -3.94 -35.59
CA ASP A 5 20.50 -4.21 -35.43
C ASP A 5 20.22 -4.97 -34.12
N LYS A 6 21.08 -5.92 -33.77
CA LYS A 6 21.02 -6.61 -32.46
C LYS A 6 21.29 -5.65 -31.30
N MET A 7 22.22 -4.71 -31.46
CA MET A 7 22.55 -3.69 -30.46
C MET A 7 21.40 -2.70 -30.24
N ARG A 8 20.71 -2.29 -31.32
CA ARG A 8 19.49 -1.47 -31.24
C ARG A 8 18.34 -2.22 -30.59
N GLY A 9 18.16 -3.51 -30.92
CA GLY A 9 17.21 -4.39 -30.25
C GLY A 9 17.46 -4.44 -28.74
N LEU A 10 18.71 -4.71 -28.32
CA LEU A 10 19.09 -4.74 -26.91
C LEU A 10 18.83 -3.41 -26.19
N ALA A 11 19.19 -2.28 -26.81
CA ALA A 11 18.97 -0.95 -26.24
C ALA A 11 17.48 -0.65 -26.06
N SER A 12 16.63 -1.04 -27.03
CA SER A 12 15.18 -0.88 -26.93
C SER A 12 14.58 -1.72 -25.80
N SER A 13 15.00 -2.98 -25.68
CA SER A 13 14.53 -3.88 -24.61
C SER A 13 15.01 -3.42 -23.23
N ALA A 14 16.21 -2.85 -23.13
CA ALA A 14 16.71 -2.26 -21.89
C ALA A 14 15.89 -1.02 -21.50
N GLN A 15 15.56 -0.14 -22.46
CA GLN A 15 14.76 1.06 -22.21
C GLN A 15 13.32 0.71 -21.77
N GLU A 16 12.69 -0.30 -22.39
CA GLU A 16 11.38 -0.82 -21.97
C GLU A 16 11.45 -1.47 -20.59
N GLY A 17 12.49 -2.27 -20.32
CA GLY A 17 12.71 -2.90 -19.03
C GLY A 17 12.86 -1.88 -17.90
N VAL A 18 13.60 -0.79 -18.12
CA VAL A 18 13.76 0.30 -17.15
C VAL A 18 12.43 1.00 -16.89
N LYS A 19 11.67 1.36 -17.93
CA LYS A 19 10.35 2.00 -17.76
C LYS A 19 9.36 1.10 -16.99
N SER A 20 9.29 -0.19 -17.34
CA SER A 20 8.41 -1.16 -16.68
C SER A 20 8.79 -1.38 -15.21
N SER A 21 10.09 -1.45 -14.93
CA SER A 21 10.59 -1.63 -13.56
C SER A 21 10.29 -0.42 -12.67
N THR A 22 10.48 0.80 -13.19
CA THR A 22 10.17 2.04 -12.46
C THR A 22 8.69 2.13 -12.11
N LEU A 23 7.79 1.82 -13.06
CA LEU A 23 6.35 1.83 -12.80
C LEU A 23 5.94 0.76 -11.78
N SER A 24 6.52 -0.44 -11.86
CA SER A 24 6.25 -1.52 -10.91
C SER A 24 6.74 -1.16 -9.49
N PHE A 25 7.93 -0.58 -9.38
CA PHE A 25 8.49 -0.13 -8.09
C PHE A 25 7.66 0.98 -7.47
N PHE A 26 7.22 1.97 -8.27
CA PHE A 26 6.35 3.04 -7.82
C PHE A 26 5.00 2.50 -7.32
N HIS A 27 4.38 1.59 -8.08
CA HIS A 27 3.16 0.90 -7.68
C HIS A 27 3.31 0.13 -6.37
N PHE A 28 4.41 -0.61 -6.20
CA PHE A 28 4.69 -1.34 -4.98
C PHE A 28 4.86 -0.39 -3.78
N THR A 29 5.61 0.69 -3.97
CA THR A 29 5.90 1.68 -2.92
C THR A 29 4.62 2.33 -2.40
N LEU A 30 3.72 2.71 -3.31
CA LEU A 30 2.42 3.27 -2.94
C LEU A 30 1.57 2.30 -2.11
N ARG A 31 1.42 1.06 -2.60
CA ARG A 31 0.69 0.01 -1.86
C ARG A 31 1.29 -0.24 -0.48
N PHE A 32 2.61 -0.19 -0.38
CA PHE A 32 3.33 -0.35 0.88
C PHE A 32 3.06 0.79 1.85
N ILE A 33 3.14 2.04 1.40
CA ILE A 33 2.83 3.22 2.22
C ILE A 33 1.38 3.18 2.70
N THR A 34 0.44 2.92 1.78
CA THR A 34 -0.99 2.78 2.09
C THR A 34 -1.23 1.67 3.12
N GLY A 35 -0.63 0.49 2.91
CA GLY A 35 -0.77 -0.65 3.82
C GLY A 35 -0.25 -0.36 5.23
N ILE A 36 0.91 0.31 5.33
CA ILE A 36 1.48 0.71 6.64
C ILE A 36 0.57 1.72 7.34
N LEU A 37 0.09 2.74 6.63
CA LEU A 37 -0.77 3.76 7.24
C LEU A 37 -2.06 3.15 7.78
N LEU A 38 -2.72 2.30 7.00
CA LEU A 38 -3.94 1.62 7.44
C LEU A 38 -3.65 0.60 8.56
N GLY A 39 -2.54 -0.14 8.46
CA GLY A 39 -2.09 -1.05 9.51
C GLY A 39 -1.85 -0.32 10.83
N LEU A 40 -1.25 0.87 10.79
CA LEU A 40 -0.97 1.69 11.95
C LEU A 40 -2.26 2.24 12.56
N VAL A 41 -3.15 2.79 11.74
CA VAL A 41 -4.44 3.32 12.22
C VAL A 41 -5.27 2.21 12.86
N LEU A 42 -5.45 1.08 12.17
CA LEU A 42 -6.23 -0.04 12.70
C LEU A 42 -5.56 -0.71 13.91
N GLY A 43 -4.23 -0.78 13.92
CA GLY A 43 -3.45 -1.29 15.04
C GLY A 43 -3.54 -0.40 16.29
N LEU A 44 -3.58 0.93 16.13
CA LEU A 44 -3.80 1.86 17.24
C LEU A 44 -5.23 1.81 17.76
N ILE A 45 -6.23 1.74 16.86
CA ILE A 45 -7.63 1.57 17.27
C ILE A 45 -7.80 0.27 18.06
N GLY A 46 -7.24 -0.84 17.57
CA GLY A 46 -7.28 -2.12 18.28
C GLY A 46 -6.59 -2.04 19.64
N GLN A 47 -5.48 -1.30 19.74
CA GLN A 47 -4.76 -1.10 20.99
C GLN A 47 -5.61 -0.32 22.00
N GLU A 48 -6.27 0.74 21.57
CA GLU A 48 -7.13 1.57 22.43
C GLU A 48 -8.35 0.78 22.94
N LEU A 49 -8.94 -0.07 22.09
CA LEU A 49 -10.14 -0.85 22.45
C LEU A 49 -9.84 -2.06 23.35
N ILE A 50 -8.71 -2.73 23.15
CA ILE A 50 -8.38 -4.01 23.83
C ILE A 50 -7.31 -3.82 24.92
N GLY A 51 -6.52 -2.74 24.86
CA GLY A 51 -5.46 -2.45 25.82
C GLY A 51 -4.23 -3.36 25.70
N TYR A 52 -3.95 -3.94 24.51
CA TYR A 52 -2.81 -4.84 24.34
C TYR A 52 -1.45 -4.11 24.28
N GLY A 53 -0.38 -4.83 24.63
CA GLY A 53 0.98 -4.28 24.65
C GLY A 53 1.62 -4.09 23.26
N THR A 54 2.77 -3.40 23.23
CA THR A 54 3.49 -3.02 22.00
C THR A 54 3.83 -4.20 21.08
N PHE A 55 4.14 -5.38 21.64
CA PHE A 55 4.43 -6.56 20.83
C PHE A 55 3.23 -7.00 19.99
N ALA A 56 2.04 -7.03 20.59
CA ALA A 56 0.80 -7.35 19.90
C ALA A 56 0.46 -6.26 18.87
N LEU A 57 0.73 -4.99 19.17
CA LEU A 57 0.58 -3.90 18.21
C LEU A 57 1.41 -4.13 16.95
N ILE A 58 2.71 -4.42 17.09
CA ILE A 58 3.60 -4.66 15.95
C ILE A 58 3.10 -5.85 15.13
N PHE A 59 2.68 -6.93 15.80
CA PHE A 59 2.12 -8.09 15.14
C PHE A 59 0.87 -7.75 14.31
N VAL A 60 -0.11 -7.06 14.92
CA VAL A 60 -1.34 -6.62 14.24
C VAL A 60 -1.00 -5.71 13.06
N MET A 61 -0.10 -4.74 13.26
CA MET A 61 0.39 -3.84 12.22
C MET A 61 0.93 -4.61 11.00
N VAL A 62 1.84 -5.56 11.23
CA VAL A 62 2.46 -6.36 10.16
C VAL A 62 1.41 -7.22 9.45
N VAL A 63 0.52 -7.88 10.21
CA VAL A 63 -0.54 -8.73 9.65
C VAL A 63 -1.51 -7.90 8.80
N VAL A 64 -1.99 -6.77 9.30
CA VAL A 64 -2.91 -5.90 8.57
C VAL A 64 -2.22 -5.32 7.33
N THR A 65 -0.98 -4.86 7.46
CA THR A 65 -0.19 -4.36 6.31
C THR A 65 -0.06 -5.45 5.24
N ALA A 66 0.28 -6.68 5.61
CA ALA A 66 0.40 -7.81 4.69
C ALA A 66 -0.94 -8.14 4.00
N VAL A 67 -2.06 -8.09 4.74
CA VAL A 67 -3.40 -8.29 4.19
C VAL A 67 -3.73 -7.20 3.15
N ILE A 68 -3.49 -5.93 3.47
CA ILE A 68 -3.74 -4.81 2.53
C ILE A 68 -2.87 -4.93 1.29
N LEU A 69 -1.58 -5.26 1.44
CA LEU A 69 -0.68 -5.50 0.31
C LEU A 69 -1.17 -6.64 -0.59
N LYS A 70 -1.66 -7.74 -0.01
CA LYS A 70 -2.22 -8.86 -0.76
C LYS A 70 -3.50 -8.47 -1.48
N LEU A 71 -4.38 -7.72 -0.81
CA LEU A 71 -5.66 -7.24 -1.35
C LEU A 71 -5.43 -6.30 -2.54
N GLN A 72 -4.50 -5.37 -2.42
CA GLN A 72 -4.19 -4.38 -3.46
C GLN A 72 -3.30 -4.94 -4.59
N SER A 73 -2.82 -6.19 -4.49
CA SER A 73 -1.84 -6.76 -5.43
C SER A 73 -2.30 -6.73 -6.91
N SER A 74 -3.59 -6.88 -7.16
CA SER A 74 -4.19 -6.86 -8.51
C SER A 74 -4.82 -5.52 -8.90
N TRP A 75 -4.77 -4.51 -8.03
CA TRP A 75 -5.52 -3.26 -8.22
C TRP A 75 -4.73 -2.22 -9.01
N SER A 76 -5.41 -1.46 -9.86
CA SER A 76 -4.83 -0.33 -10.58
C SER A 76 -4.54 0.86 -9.64
N PHE A 77 -3.73 1.82 -10.10
CA PHE A 77 -3.38 3.00 -9.32
C PHE A 77 -4.62 3.81 -8.92
N GLY A 78 -5.57 3.97 -9.84
CA GLY A 78 -6.82 4.67 -9.56
C GLY A 78 -7.69 3.96 -8.53
N GLN A 79 -7.74 2.62 -8.55
CA GLN A 79 -8.50 1.86 -7.56
C GLN A 79 -7.93 2.01 -6.15
N ILE A 80 -6.60 2.01 -6.01
CA ILE A 80 -5.92 2.24 -4.72
C ILE A 80 -6.24 3.65 -4.20
N LEU A 81 -6.19 4.66 -5.08
CA LEU A 81 -6.46 6.04 -4.70
C LEU A 81 -7.91 6.27 -4.25
N ILE A 82 -8.87 5.65 -4.94
CA ILE A 82 -10.29 5.66 -4.54
C ILE A 82 -10.48 4.96 -3.19
N PHE A 83 -9.81 3.82 -2.98
CA PHE A 83 -9.87 3.10 -1.71
C PHE A 83 -9.31 3.92 -0.56
N ASP A 84 -8.16 4.57 -0.76
CA ASP A 84 -7.54 5.43 0.26
C ASP A 84 -8.46 6.59 0.62
N LEU A 85 -9.12 7.20 -0.37
CA LEU A 85 -10.12 8.24 -0.13
C LEU A 85 -11.27 7.71 0.74
N ILE A 86 -11.84 6.54 0.40
CA ILE A 86 -12.91 5.91 1.18
C ILE A 86 -12.43 5.60 2.61
N CYS A 87 -11.24 5.03 2.78
CA CYS A 87 -10.68 4.72 4.09
C CYS A 87 -10.50 5.98 4.95
N VAL A 88 -10.03 7.08 4.37
CA VAL A 88 -9.91 8.36 5.08
C VAL A 88 -11.29 8.89 5.50
N LEU A 89 -12.29 8.85 4.61
CA LEU A 89 -13.66 9.22 4.95
C LEU A 89 -14.24 8.37 6.08
N VAL A 90 -14.06 7.05 6.02
CA VAL A 90 -14.51 6.12 7.07
C VAL A 90 -13.77 6.40 8.38
N GLY A 91 -12.46 6.62 8.35
CA GLY A 91 -11.67 6.97 9.52
C GLY A 91 -12.12 8.28 10.19
N MET A 92 -12.47 9.29 9.39
CA MET A 92 -13.03 10.55 9.91
C MET A 92 -14.40 10.35 10.55
N LEU A 93 -15.26 9.53 9.95
CA LEU A 93 -16.56 9.16 10.55
C LEU A 93 -16.36 8.41 11.86
N LEU A 94 -15.50 7.39 11.89
CA LEU A 94 -15.19 6.62 13.10
C LEU A 94 -14.60 7.51 14.20
N ARG A 95 -13.71 8.45 13.86
CA ARG A 95 -13.19 9.44 14.82
C ARG A 95 -14.32 10.25 15.45
N MET A 96 -15.31 10.69 14.66
CA MET A 96 -16.46 11.41 15.21
C MET A 96 -17.25 10.54 16.19
N TYR A 97 -17.50 9.26 15.87
CA TYR A 97 -18.19 8.34 16.79
C TYR A 97 -17.38 8.07 18.07
N ILE A 98 -16.06 7.87 17.96
CA ILE A 98 -15.18 7.63 19.11
C ILE A 98 -15.09 8.88 20.02
N LEU A 99 -15.04 10.08 19.46
CA LEU A 99 -14.96 11.33 20.23
C LEU A 99 -16.30 11.78 20.85
N VAL A 100 -17.42 11.33 20.29
CA VAL A 100 -18.77 11.63 20.80
C VAL A 100 -19.25 10.59 21.81
N ALA A 101 -18.64 9.40 21.83
CA ALA A 101 -18.88 8.42 22.88
C ALA A 101 -18.26 8.91 24.21
N PRO A 102 -19.06 9.14 25.26
CA PRO A 102 -18.58 9.52 26.59
C PRO A 102 -17.84 8.38 27.30
#